data_AF-A0A661DAD7-F1
#
_entry.id   AF-A0A661DAD7-F1
#
_cell.length_a   1.000
_cell.length_b   1.000
_cell.length_c   1.000
_cell.angle_alpha   90.00
_cell.angle_beta   90.00
_cell.angle_gamma   90.00
#
_symmetry.space_group_name_H-M   'P 1'
#
loop_
_entity.id
_entity.type
_entity.pdbx_description
1 polymer ?
#
loop_
_entity_poly.entity_id
_entity_poly.type
_entity_poly.pdbx_seq_one_letter_code
_entity_poly.pdbx_strand_id
1 'polypeptide(L)' 'MYTIEFESTIENDIIKIPPIHLGQLAGKVKVIIHQEQSEKTTNYIDELLESPLKVENFTPLSREEIYEARG' A
#
# COMPACT_ATOMS: atom_id res chain seq x y z
N MET A 1 8.01 20.37 23.85
CA MET A 1 7.54 20.32 22.44
C MET A 1 6.78 19.01 22.28
N TYR A 2 5.52 19.04 21.85
CA TYR A 2 4.68 17.84 21.69
C TYR A 2 4.13 17.79 20.26
N THR A 3 3.83 16.57 19.81
CA THR A 3 3.23 16.29 18.50
C THR A 3 1.84 15.76 18.72
N ILE A 4 0.87 16.26 17.97
CA ILE A 4 -0.46 15.68 17.89
C ILE A 4 -0.53 14.95 16.55
N GLU A 5 -0.82 13.65 16.60
CA GLU A 5 -1.03 12.80 15.43
C GLU A 5 -2.52 12.44 15.37
N PHE A 6 -3.11 12.62 14.18
CA PHE A 6 -4.49 12.27 13.91
C PHE A 6 -4.65 11.99 12.43
N GLU A 7 -5.64 11.15 12.10
CA GLU A 7 -6.07 10.90 10.73
C GLU A 7 -7.24 11.81 10.38
N SER A 8 -7.22 12.36 9.17
CA SER A 8 -8.29 13.22 8.65
C SER A 8 -8.30 13.19 7.14
N THR A 9 -9.48 13.31 6.55
CA THR A 9 -9.64 13.40 5.10
C THR A 9 -9.41 14.84 4.64
N ILE A 10 -8.73 15.00 3.50
CA ILE A 10 -8.64 16.29 2.83
C ILE A 10 -9.97 16.54 2.10
N GLU A 11 -10.73 17.55 2.53
CA GLU A 11 -11.98 17.97 1.90
C GLU A 11 -11.83 19.40 1.38
N ASN A 12 -12.04 19.62 0.08
CA ASN A 12 -11.89 20.95 -0.55
C ASN A 12 -10.55 21.61 -0.21
N ASP A 13 -9.46 20.84 -0.30
CA ASP A 13 -8.09 21.28 0.02
C ASP A 13 -7.88 21.69 1.50
N ILE A 14 -8.80 21.33 2.40
CA ILE A 14 -8.74 21.65 3.82
C ILE A 14 -8.60 20.37 4.65
N ILE A 15 -7.58 20.34 5.51
CA ILE A 15 -7.45 19.35 6.61
C ILE A 15 -8.09 19.97 7.85
N LYS A 16 -9.16 19.35 8.36
CA LYS A 16 -9.81 19.77 9.60
C LYS A 16 -9.14 19.09 10.79
N ILE A 17 -8.74 19.90 11.77
CA ILE A 17 -8.22 19.40 13.05
C ILE A 17 -9.41 18.92 13.90
N PRO A 18 -9.37 17.67 14.42
CA PRO A 18 -10.44 17.17 15.28
C PRO A 18 -10.67 18.04 16.53
N PRO A 19 -11.92 18.27 16.95
CA PRO A 19 -12.24 19.18 18.06
C PRO A 19 -11.52 18.89 19.38
N ILE A 20 -11.23 17.62 19.66
CA ILE A 20 -10.50 17.16 20.85
C ILE A 20 -9.10 17.77 20.97
N HIS A 21 -8.51 18.20 19.85
CA HIS A 21 -7.17 18.79 19.81
C HIS A 21 -7.17 20.32 19.77
N LEU A 22 -8.31 20.98 19.50
CA LEU A 22 -8.35 22.44 19.33
C LEU A 22 -7.93 23.20 20.60
N GLY A 23 -8.36 22.73 21.78
CA GLY A 23 -7.97 23.35 23.06
C GLY A 23 -6.48 23.22 23.40
N GLN A 24 -5.76 22.35 22.69
CA GLN A 24 -4.34 22.11 22.87
C GLN A 24 -3.49 22.87 21.85
N LEU A 25 -4.08 23.65 20.94
CA LEU A 25 -3.35 24.34 19.88
C LEU A 25 -3.49 25.86 20.04
N ALA A 26 -2.36 26.57 20.02
CA ALA A 26 -2.33 28.02 20.03
C ALA A 26 -1.14 28.54 19.22
N GLY A 27 -1.33 29.66 18.52
CA GLY A 27 -0.27 30.32 17.76
C GLY A 27 0.14 29.57 16.49
N LYS A 28 1.43 29.67 16.11
CA LYS A 28 1.98 29.08 14.89
C LYS A 28 2.36 27.62 15.12
N VAL A 29 1.91 26.74 14.21
CA VAL A 29 2.20 25.30 14.26
C VAL A 29 3.06 24.87 13.07
N LYS A 30 3.83 23.79 13.25
CA LYS A 30 4.48 23.05 12.15
C LYS A 30 3.59 21.85 11.81
N VAL A 31 3.24 21.69 10.54
CA VAL A 31 2.39 20.59 10.05
C VAL A 31 3.28 19.58 9.31
N ILE A 32 3.05 18.29 9.56
CA ILE A 32 3.67 17.16 8.84
C ILE A 32 2.52 16.34 8.26
N ILE A 33 2.54 16.09 6.95
CA ILE A 33 1.49 15.32 6.25
C ILE A 33 2.13 14.03 5.78
N HIS A 34 1.58 12.89 6.22
CA HIS A 34 1.88 11.58 5.67
C HIS A 34 0.64 11.13 4.89
N GLN A 35 0.82 10.83 3.61
CA GLN A 35 -0.22 10.24 2.78
C GLN A 35 0.15 8.79 2.57
N GLU A 36 -0.75 7.87 2.92
CA GLU A 36 -0.62 6.49 2.49
C GLU A 36 -0.73 6.48 0.97
N GLN A 37 0.41 6.25 0.31
CA GLN A 37 0.41 5.95 -1.09
C GLN A 37 -0.18 4.54 -1.21
N SER A 38 -1.45 4.45 -1.60
CA SER A 38 -1.94 3.23 -2.24
C SER A 38 -1.22 3.15 -3.58
N GLU A 39 0.06 2.74 -3.54
CA GLU A 39 0.62 2.04 -4.67
C GLU A 39 -0.36 0.91 -4.90
N LYS A 40 -1.04 0.91 -6.05
CA LYS A 40 -1.57 -0.33 -6.57
C LYS A 40 -0.35 -1.21 -6.73
N THR A 41 -0.01 -1.97 -5.69
CA THR A 41 0.92 -3.06 -5.79
C THR A 41 0.21 -4.02 -6.73
N THR A 42 0.50 -3.91 -8.02
CA THR A 42 0.08 -4.93 -8.99
C THR A 42 0.56 -6.24 -8.41
N ASN A 43 -0.37 -7.13 -8.07
CA ASN A 43 -0.01 -8.40 -7.47
C ASN A 43 0.91 -9.11 -8.46
N TYR A 44 1.96 -9.77 -8.00
CA TYR A 44 2.83 -10.57 -8.88
C TYR A 44 2.02 -11.56 -9.72
N ILE A 45 0.89 -12.06 -9.21
CA ILE A 45 -0.03 -12.89 -9.99
C ILE A 45 -0.63 -12.09 -11.16
N ASP A 46 -1.12 -10.87 -10.91
CA ASP A 46 -1.71 -10.01 -11.94
C ASP A 46 -0.66 -9.65 -13.01
N GLU A 47 0.57 -9.34 -12.59
CA GLU A 47 1.68 -9.04 -13.49
C GLU A 47 2.05 -10.26 -14.37
N LEU A 48 2.06 -11.47 -13.80
CA LEU A 48 2.34 -12.70 -14.56
C LEU A 48 1.20 -13.10 -15.50
N LEU A 49 -0.05 -12.75 -15.17
CA LEU A 49 -1.20 -12.97 -16.05
C LEU A 49 -1.17 -12.01 -17.24
N GLU A 50 -0.81 -10.75 -17.03
CA GLU A 50 -0.68 -9.75 -18.09
C GLU A 50 0.58 -9.96 -18.95
N SER A 51 1.69 -10.32 -18.31
CA SER A 51 2.98 -10.56 -18.96
C SER A 51 3.62 -11.86 -18.46
N PRO A 52 3.23 -13.02 -19.03
CA PRO A 52 3.79 -14.30 -18.66
C PRO A 52 5.32 -14.34 -18.82
N LEU A 53 5.99 -14.98 -17.87
CA LEU A 53 7.44 -15.21 -17.93
C LEU A 53 7.80 -16.03 -19.16
N LYS A 54 8.65 -15.47 -20.02
CA LYS A 54 9.21 -16.16 -21.19
C LYS A 54 10.55 -16.76 -20.81
N VAL A 55 10.53 -18.03 -20.43
CA VAL A 55 11.74 -18.79 -20.13
C VAL A 55 12.07 -19.66 -21.33
N GLU A 56 13.27 -19.50 -21.89
CA GLU A 56 13.72 -20.33 -23.01
C GLU A 56 13.76 -21.81 -22.61
N ASN A 57 13.26 -22.68 -23.49
CA ASN A 57 13.18 -24.12 -23.28
C ASN A 57 12.37 -24.56 -22.04
N PHE A 58 11.47 -23.71 -21.55
CA PHE A 58 10.57 -24.10 -20.47
C PHE A 58 9.56 -25.14 -20.94
N THR A 59 9.69 -26.35 -20.39
CA THR A 59 8.73 -27.44 -20.59
C THR A 59 8.06 -27.68 -19.24
N PRO A 60 6.78 -27.34 -19.07
CA PRO A 60 6.06 -27.62 -17.84
C PRO A 60 6.09 -29.13 -17.56
N LEU A 61 6.27 -29.50 -16.30
CA LEU A 61 6.07 -30.88 -15.88
C LEU A 61 4.62 -31.29 -16.18
N SER A 62 4.46 -32.51 -16.67
CA SER A 62 3.19 -33.19 -16.75
C SER A 62 2.60 -33.38 -15.36
N ARG A 63 1.30 -33.65 -15.33
CA ARG A 63 0.56 -33.80 -14.08
C ARG A 63 1.10 -34.99 -13.28
N GLU A 64 1.43 -36.06 -13.97
CA GLU A 64 1.99 -37.30 -13.44
C GLU A 64 3.35 -37.03 -12.77
N GLU A 65 4.25 -36.29 -13.44
CA GLU A 65 5.58 -35.91 -12.91
C GLU A 65 5.49 -35.06 -11.63
N ILE A 66 4.49 -34.19 -11.51
CA ILE A 66 4.28 -33.35 -10.31
C ILE A 66 3.89 -34.19 -9.10
N TYR A 67 3.09 -35.24 -9.29
CA TYR A 67 2.64 -36.11 -8.20
C TYR A 67 3.73 -37.11 -7.78
N GLU A 68 4.56 -37.59 -8.72
CA GLU A 68 5.69 -38.47 -8.41
C GLU A 68 6.79 -37.76 -7.61
N ALA A 69 7.08 -36.48 -7.89
CA ALA A 69 8.10 -35.72 -7.16
C ALA A 69 7.75 -35.36 -5.70
N ARG A 70 6.49 -35.59 -5.30
CA ARG A 70 5.97 -35.30 -3.94
C ARG A 70 5.72 -36.55 -3.11
N GLY A 71 5.90 -37.74 -3.68
CA GLY A 71 5.83 -39.03 -2.99
C GLY A 71 7.20 -39.50 -2.52
#